data_AF-A0A0W1AEJ2-F1
#
_entry.id   AF-A0A0W1AEJ2-F1
#
_cell.length_a   1.000
_cell.length_b   1.000
_cell.length_c   1.000
_cell.angle_alpha   90.00
_cell.angle_beta   90.00
_cell.angle_gamma   90.00
#
_symmetry.space_group_name_H-M   'P 1'
#
loop_
_entity.id
_entity.type
_entity.pdbx_description
1 polymer ?
#
loop_
_entity_poly.entity_id
_entity_poly.type
_entity_poly.pdbx_seq_one_letter_code
_entity_poly.pdbx_strand_id
1 'polypeptide(L)'
;MDFYIALFVALLSLSFHTYSSPVSVDSRKTPLMVSHLSSNQIKSLKLNNNLSYASHHSFYDTPITLADKSGRTIHFKEELDTNERYTIISQGETTEAFSMIWFFSPEGSVQIYSEGVDVCPAENPCKQITQNLIDGISKEDDTQLLWFATGFYELPVIQGQFNQAKLIEFYSKQHVFGRTSDFRHKALNKDRPLFSGTLSWNAYSGHEGSQNFVENIRVNTDSNYIEVEHFYVDTNLYSAGHLMIRDCVLNKMGGSNSDNVVAKKVFIEYSDLNAEGEFQGANIEANEIDITGTRLKMKSLLGSNIVSENGSLFVYNSVLSLQAEGCQGTAINMKRMDYASIVYSKISVNAEDECPRGGILSGIEETVDYKTKATRLTGSEIAVSSKYGNAYALVGSKAIQLDGTALFVKSLQSGVAATNYVERIVFVNNPSYLSIISPEPSIFFQNSNAVLNHSIPPSLCRINNNDFKDCSLDGALA
;
A
#
# COMPACT_ATOMS: atom_id res chain seq x y z
N MET A 1 24.95 -54.05 -13.03
CA MET A 1 24.80 -54.15 -11.57
C MET A 1 26.03 -53.47 -11.00
N ASP A 2 25.80 -52.32 -10.37
CA ASP A 2 26.73 -51.49 -9.57
C ASP A 2 27.92 -50.85 -10.32
N PHE A 3 27.85 -49.56 -10.69
CA PHE A 3 28.21 -48.35 -9.90
C PHE A 3 29.59 -48.43 -9.23
N TYR A 4 30.54 -47.57 -9.63
CA TYR A 4 31.35 -46.71 -8.74
C TYR A 4 32.30 -45.79 -9.55
N ILE A 5 32.00 -44.48 -9.48
CA ILE A 5 32.89 -43.32 -9.28
C ILE A 5 34.11 -43.09 -10.20
N ALA A 6 34.03 -42.02 -10.99
CA ALA A 6 35.18 -41.17 -11.32
C ALA A 6 34.75 -39.69 -11.45
N LEU A 7 34.80 -39.00 -10.32
CA LEU A 7 35.34 -37.65 -10.11
C LEU A 7 35.24 -36.65 -11.29
N PHE A 8 34.23 -35.78 -11.27
CA PHE A 8 34.19 -34.54 -12.04
C PHE A 8 34.24 -33.34 -11.08
N VAL A 9 35.39 -32.66 -11.08
CA VAL A 9 35.61 -31.38 -10.40
C VAL A 9 34.92 -30.30 -11.24
N ALA A 10 33.71 -29.89 -10.85
CA ALA A 10 33.03 -28.75 -11.43
C ALA A 10 33.55 -27.47 -10.76
N LEU A 11 34.41 -26.75 -11.49
CA LEU A 11 34.73 -25.35 -11.27
C LEU A 11 33.44 -24.52 -11.42
N LEU A 12 32.93 -24.02 -10.29
CA LEU A 12 31.94 -22.94 -10.22
C LEU A 12 32.61 -21.62 -10.66
N SER A 13 32.64 -21.34 -11.96
CA SER A 13 32.82 -19.98 -12.46
C SER A 13 31.48 -19.26 -12.40
N LEU A 14 31.21 -18.56 -11.29
CA LEU A 14 30.22 -17.50 -11.22
C LEU A 14 30.67 -16.35 -12.13
N SER A 15 30.21 -16.37 -13.37
CA SER A 15 30.26 -15.23 -14.27
C SER A 15 29.24 -14.19 -13.81
N PHE A 16 29.71 -13.21 -13.05
CA PHE A 16 29.00 -11.95 -12.83
C PHE A 16 28.75 -11.29 -14.18
N HIS A 17 27.55 -11.47 -14.74
CA HIS A 17 27.05 -10.60 -15.78
C HIS A 17 26.81 -9.23 -15.15
N THR A 18 27.69 -8.28 -15.45
CA THR A 18 27.46 -6.86 -15.24
C THR A 18 26.25 -6.45 -16.07
N TYR A 19 25.05 -6.51 -15.48
CA TYR A 19 23.91 -5.77 -15.98
C TYR A 19 24.29 -4.29 -15.91
N SER A 20 24.65 -3.71 -17.06
CA SER A 20 24.62 -2.26 -17.23
C SER A 20 23.19 -1.84 -16.90
N SER A 21 23.02 -1.19 -15.75
CA SER A 21 21.71 -0.72 -15.31
C SER A 21 21.16 0.18 -16.41
N PRO A 22 20.01 -0.14 -17.03
CA PRO A 22 19.34 0.85 -17.85
C PRO A 22 19.15 2.09 -16.98
N VAL A 23 19.45 3.27 -17.52
CA VAL A 23 19.18 4.55 -16.87
C VAL A 23 17.78 4.44 -16.27
N SER A 24 17.69 4.39 -14.94
CA SER A 24 16.43 4.14 -14.26
C SER A 24 15.54 5.33 -14.52
N VAL A 25 14.70 5.24 -15.55
CA VAL A 25 13.43 5.93 -15.52
C VAL A 25 12.80 5.43 -14.23
N ASP A 26 12.67 6.31 -13.23
CA ASP A 26 12.01 5.95 -11.99
C ASP A 26 10.57 5.63 -12.36
N SER A 27 10.29 4.35 -12.63
CA SER A 27 9.02 3.82 -13.14
C SER A 27 7.85 4.04 -12.19
N ARG A 28 8.10 4.78 -11.11
CA ARG A 28 7.20 5.10 -10.02
C ARG A 28 6.69 6.55 -10.07
N LYS A 29 7.29 7.44 -10.88
CA LYS A 29 6.76 8.79 -11.07
C LYS A 29 5.53 8.76 -11.98
N THR A 30 4.47 9.46 -11.59
CA THR A 30 3.22 9.50 -12.34
C THR A 30 3.34 10.50 -13.49
N PRO A 31 3.11 10.12 -14.76
CA PRO A 31 3.07 11.08 -15.85
C PRO A 31 2.10 12.21 -15.55
N LEU A 32 2.50 13.45 -15.83
CA LEU A 32 1.64 14.61 -15.66
C LEU A 32 0.53 14.55 -16.71
N MET A 33 -0.72 14.51 -16.26
CA MET A 33 -1.92 14.58 -17.10
C MET A 33 -2.51 15.98 -17.00
N VAL A 34 -3.25 16.41 -18.03
CA VAL A 34 -4.01 17.67 -17.97
C VAL A 34 -4.98 17.68 -16.78
N SER A 35 -5.53 16.52 -16.41
CA SER A 35 -6.46 16.35 -15.30
C SER A 35 -5.84 16.58 -13.92
N HIS A 36 -4.51 16.65 -13.83
CA HIS A 36 -3.81 17.04 -12.60
C HIS A 36 -3.72 18.56 -12.41
N LEU A 37 -4.06 19.35 -13.43
CA LEU A 37 -4.01 20.80 -13.39
C LEU A 37 -5.30 21.36 -12.79
N SER A 38 -5.17 22.43 -12.00
CA SER A 38 -6.35 23.15 -11.51
C SER A 38 -7.12 23.82 -12.67
N SER A 39 -8.41 24.07 -12.46
CA SER A 39 -9.24 24.76 -13.48
C SER A 39 -8.68 26.14 -13.86
N ASN A 40 -8.00 26.83 -12.94
CA ASN A 40 -7.34 28.11 -13.22
C ASN A 40 -6.11 27.94 -14.12
N GLN A 41 -5.29 26.92 -13.87
CA GLN A 41 -4.14 26.60 -14.72
C GLN A 41 -4.62 26.23 -16.13
N ILE A 42 -5.62 25.36 -16.25
CA ILE A 42 -6.20 24.96 -17.54
C ILE A 42 -6.69 26.16 -18.35
N LYS A 43 -7.46 27.07 -17.72
CA LYS A 43 -7.93 28.30 -18.38
C LYS A 43 -6.78 29.18 -18.88
N SER A 44 -5.69 29.27 -18.11
CA SER A 44 -4.52 30.08 -18.49
C SER A 44 -3.70 29.47 -19.62
N LEU A 45 -3.69 28.14 -19.72
CA LEU A 45 -2.85 27.39 -20.65
C LEU A 45 -3.42 27.35 -22.08
N LYS A 46 -4.69 27.76 -22.28
CA LYS A 46 -5.36 27.73 -23.60
C LYS A 46 -5.13 26.41 -24.34
N LEU A 47 -5.43 25.29 -23.66
CA LEU A 47 -5.27 23.96 -24.23
C LEU A 47 -5.91 23.89 -25.62
N ASN A 48 -5.19 23.28 -26.57
CA ASN A 48 -5.78 22.94 -27.85
C ASN A 48 -6.87 21.87 -27.63
N ASN A 49 -7.83 21.76 -28.56
CA ASN A 49 -8.95 20.80 -28.49
C ASN A 49 -8.53 19.31 -28.52
N ASN A 50 -7.25 18.98 -28.36
CA ASN A 50 -6.68 17.63 -28.35
C ASN A 50 -6.83 16.96 -26.97
N LEU A 51 -8.05 16.96 -26.44
CA LEU A 51 -8.40 16.31 -25.18
C LEU A 51 -8.91 14.91 -25.47
N SER A 52 -8.65 13.95 -24.59
CA SER A 52 -9.22 12.61 -24.70
C SER A 52 -10.76 12.66 -24.71
N TYR A 53 -11.37 11.79 -25.50
CA TYR A 53 -12.82 11.70 -25.68
C TYR A 53 -13.29 10.26 -25.55
N ALA A 54 -14.47 10.08 -24.96
CA ALA A 54 -15.19 8.81 -24.85
C ALA A 54 -16.68 9.12 -24.71
N SER A 55 -17.53 8.34 -25.38
CA SER A 55 -19.00 8.50 -25.33
C SER A 55 -19.46 9.95 -25.55
N HIS A 56 -18.85 10.67 -26.51
CA HIS A 56 -19.11 12.09 -26.81
C HIS A 56 -18.75 13.11 -25.71
N HIS A 57 -18.08 12.67 -24.64
CA HIS A 57 -17.63 13.49 -23.54
C HIS A 57 -16.11 13.68 -23.57
N SER A 58 -15.62 14.91 -23.41
CA SER A 58 -14.17 15.19 -23.32
C SER A 58 -13.69 15.14 -21.87
N PHE A 59 -12.53 14.53 -21.65
CA PHE A 59 -11.85 14.50 -20.35
C PHE A 59 -10.36 14.80 -20.51
N TYR A 60 -9.76 15.18 -19.39
CA TYR A 60 -8.41 15.73 -19.32
C TYR A 60 -7.33 14.68 -19.04
N ASP A 61 -7.52 13.41 -19.42
CA ASP A 61 -6.51 12.35 -19.18
C ASP A 61 -5.41 12.27 -20.25
N THR A 62 -5.20 13.37 -20.97
CA THR A 62 -4.11 13.50 -21.94
C THR A 62 -2.82 13.84 -21.21
N PRO A 63 -1.70 13.13 -21.44
CA PRO A 63 -0.39 13.52 -20.92
C PRO A 63 0.00 14.92 -21.38
N ILE A 64 0.66 15.69 -20.52
CA ILE A 64 1.09 17.05 -20.82
C ILE A 64 2.51 17.29 -20.29
N THR A 65 3.30 18.04 -21.05
CA THR A 65 4.60 18.55 -20.61
C THR A 65 4.53 20.07 -20.50
N LEU A 66 4.94 20.58 -19.34
CA LEU A 66 4.90 22.00 -19.02
C LEU A 66 6.32 22.57 -18.87
N ALA A 67 6.46 23.89 -19.07
CA ALA A 67 7.63 24.65 -18.63
C ALA A 67 7.23 25.62 -17.52
N ASP A 68 8.01 25.68 -16.45
CA ASP A 68 7.87 26.73 -15.44
C ASP A 68 8.50 28.06 -15.91
N LYS A 69 8.39 29.10 -15.07
CA LYS A 69 8.92 30.44 -15.37
C LYS A 69 10.43 30.49 -15.63
N SER A 70 11.18 29.50 -15.15
CA SER A 70 12.64 29.38 -15.37
C SER A 70 12.98 28.63 -16.67
N GLY A 71 11.97 28.09 -17.36
CA GLY A 71 12.14 27.23 -18.52
C GLY A 71 12.43 25.77 -18.15
N ARG A 72 12.35 25.39 -16.87
CA ARG A 72 12.49 23.99 -16.46
C ARG A 72 11.25 23.22 -16.88
N THR A 73 11.48 22.07 -17.50
CA THR A 73 10.43 21.17 -17.97
C THR A 73 9.89 20.30 -16.84
N ILE A 74 8.57 20.13 -16.82
CA ILE A 74 7.80 19.32 -15.87
C ILE A 74 7.10 18.21 -16.65
N HIS A 75 7.44 16.96 -16.33
CA HIS A 75 6.88 15.78 -16.99
C HIS A 75 6.01 14.93 -16.06
N PHE A 76 6.16 15.10 -14.74
CA PHE A 76 5.56 14.24 -13.74
C PHE A 76 4.68 15.03 -12.77
N LYS A 77 3.62 14.40 -12.26
CA LYS A 77 2.66 14.99 -11.32
C LYS A 77 3.36 15.55 -10.08
N GLU A 78 4.34 14.84 -9.58
CA GLU A 78 5.07 15.13 -8.34
C GLU A 78 5.97 16.38 -8.46
N GLU A 79 6.23 16.85 -9.68
CA GLU A 79 7.04 18.05 -9.96
C GLU A 79 6.20 19.33 -10.07
N LEU A 80 4.87 19.20 -10.01
CA LEU A 80 3.93 20.31 -10.15
C LEU A 80 3.81 21.11 -8.85
N ASP A 81 4.03 22.42 -8.93
CA ASP A 81 3.69 23.39 -7.88
C ASP A 81 2.39 24.10 -8.26
N THR A 82 1.36 23.91 -7.45
CA THR A 82 0.03 24.49 -7.68
C THR A 82 0.00 26.02 -7.67
N ASN A 83 1.03 26.68 -7.14
CA ASN A 83 1.13 28.15 -7.06
C ASN A 83 1.92 28.77 -8.23
N GLU A 84 2.53 27.95 -9.08
CA GLU A 84 3.29 28.44 -10.22
C GLU A 84 2.45 28.57 -11.50
N ARG A 85 2.91 29.46 -12.37
CA ARG A 85 2.39 29.58 -13.74
C ARG A 85 3.27 28.77 -14.67
N TYR A 86 2.61 28.06 -15.57
CA TYR A 86 3.26 27.19 -16.53
C TYR A 86 2.92 27.60 -17.96
N THR A 87 3.74 27.18 -18.91
CA THR A 87 3.44 27.21 -20.35
C THR A 87 3.45 25.80 -20.90
N ILE A 88 2.57 25.48 -21.85
CA ILE A 88 2.55 24.18 -22.51
C ILE A 88 3.79 24.07 -23.42
N ILE A 89 4.59 23.02 -23.25
CA ILE A 89 5.63 22.64 -24.22
C ILE A 89 5.05 21.67 -25.23
N SER A 90 4.38 20.63 -24.74
CA SER A 90 3.72 19.62 -25.57
C SER A 90 2.51 19.03 -24.87
N GLN A 91 1.56 18.59 -25.68
CA GLN A 91 0.37 17.85 -25.28
C GLN A 91 0.41 16.52 -26.01
N GLY A 92 0.18 15.42 -25.28
CA GLY A 92 0.12 14.08 -25.85
C GLY A 92 -0.98 13.95 -26.90
N GLU A 93 -0.90 12.89 -27.70
CA GLU A 93 -1.97 12.59 -28.65
C GLU A 93 -3.26 12.26 -27.91
N THR A 94 -4.37 12.64 -28.55
CA THR A 94 -5.70 12.29 -28.08
C THR A 94 -5.86 10.78 -28.13
N THR A 95 -6.01 10.14 -26.97
CA THR A 95 -6.49 8.77 -26.92
C THR A 95 -8.01 8.78 -27.00
N GLU A 96 -8.57 8.25 -28.09
CA GLU A 96 -9.98 7.88 -28.14
C GLU A 96 -10.14 6.72 -27.17
N ALA A 97 -10.78 6.97 -26.03
CA ALA A 97 -10.79 6.04 -24.91
C ALA A 97 -12.10 5.24 -24.91
N PHE A 98 -11.93 3.93 -24.74
CA PHE A 98 -12.87 2.92 -24.22
C PHE A 98 -14.37 3.11 -24.56
N SER A 99 -14.92 2.22 -25.38
CA SER A 99 -16.34 2.20 -25.75
C SER A 99 -17.32 1.87 -24.61
N MET A 100 -16.84 1.67 -23.37
CA MET A 100 -17.61 1.08 -22.27
C MET A 100 -17.31 1.79 -20.93
N ILE A 101 -17.72 3.06 -20.84
CA ILE A 101 -17.71 3.84 -19.60
C ILE A 101 -19.13 4.03 -19.08
N TRP A 102 -19.35 3.66 -17.83
CA TRP A 102 -20.60 3.87 -17.10
C TRP A 102 -20.44 5.06 -16.14
N PHE A 103 -21.30 6.06 -16.29
CA PHE A 103 -21.21 7.28 -15.50
C PHE A 103 -22.24 7.28 -14.36
N PHE A 104 -21.78 7.59 -13.14
CA PHE A 104 -22.59 7.66 -11.94
C PHE A 104 -22.44 9.02 -11.28
N SER A 105 -23.53 9.63 -10.83
CA SER A 105 -23.54 10.94 -10.15
C SER A 105 -24.68 11.00 -9.14
N PRO A 106 -24.51 11.56 -7.93
CA PRO A 106 -25.62 11.68 -6.96
C PRO A 106 -26.76 12.58 -7.47
N GLU A 107 -26.46 13.46 -8.43
CA GLU A 107 -27.43 14.32 -9.13
C GLU A 107 -27.95 13.69 -10.42
N GLY A 108 -27.63 12.42 -10.67
CA GLY A 108 -28.08 11.66 -11.84
C GLY A 108 -29.58 11.37 -11.84
N SER A 109 -30.03 10.70 -12.89
CA SER A 109 -31.41 10.24 -13.01
C SER A 109 -31.61 8.90 -12.28
N VAL A 110 -32.82 8.60 -11.83
CA VAL A 110 -33.14 7.26 -11.29
C VAL A 110 -33.35 6.31 -12.46
N GLN A 111 -32.63 5.20 -12.45
CA GLN A 111 -32.71 4.17 -13.48
C GLN A 111 -33.96 3.33 -13.25
N ILE A 112 -34.80 3.18 -14.27
CA ILE A 112 -35.84 2.17 -14.29
C ILE A 112 -35.27 1.00 -15.10
N TYR A 113 -34.94 -0.10 -14.43
CA TYR A 113 -34.43 -1.28 -15.09
C TYR A 113 -35.58 -1.96 -15.86
N SER A 114 -35.76 -1.61 -17.13
CA SER A 114 -36.60 -2.34 -18.08
C SER A 114 -35.70 -3.03 -19.09
N GLU A 115 -35.88 -4.33 -19.30
CA GLU A 115 -35.14 -5.22 -20.21
C GLU A 115 -34.57 -4.51 -21.46
N GLY A 116 -33.29 -4.11 -21.38
CA GLY A 116 -32.61 -3.27 -22.36
C GLY A 116 -31.85 -2.15 -21.64
N VAL A 117 -30.58 -2.37 -21.34
CA VAL A 117 -29.82 -1.45 -20.48
C VAL A 117 -29.56 -0.15 -21.23
N ASP A 118 -30.26 0.92 -20.86
CA ASP A 118 -29.80 2.28 -21.16
C ASP A 118 -28.45 2.45 -20.47
N VAL A 119 -27.38 2.55 -21.26
CA VAL A 119 -26.05 2.97 -20.79
C VAL A 119 -26.24 4.24 -19.99
N CYS A 120 -25.49 4.41 -18.89
CA CYS A 120 -25.45 5.68 -18.15
C CYS A 120 -24.45 6.62 -18.82
N PRO A 121 -24.79 7.48 -19.82
CA PRO A 121 -23.81 8.38 -20.41
C PRO A 121 -23.48 9.53 -19.44
N ALA A 122 -22.42 10.28 -19.75
CA ALA A 122 -22.03 11.44 -18.95
C ALA A 122 -23.12 12.52 -18.87
N GLU A 123 -23.92 12.68 -19.94
CA GLU A 123 -25.01 13.66 -20.03
C GLU A 123 -26.25 13.25 -19.22
N ASN A 124 -26.40 11.96 -18.93
CA ASN A 124 -27.49 11.39 -18.14
C ASN A 124 -26.94 10.28 -17.22
N PRO A 125 -26.11 10.63 -16.22
CA PRO A 125 -25.45 9.65 -15.39
C PRO A 125 -26.43 8.98 -14.44
N CYS A 126 -26.05 7.80 -13.97
CA CYS A 126 -26.85 7.02 -13.05
C CYS A 126 -26.81 7.54 -11.62
N LYS A 127 -27.98 7.68 -10.98
CA LYS A 127 -28.07 8.28 -9.63
C LYS A 127 -27.51 7.38 -8.56
N GLN A 128 -27.82 6.10 -8.65
CA GLN A 128 -27.53 5.11 -7.62
C GLN A 128 -26.76 3.94 -8.21
N ILE A 129 -25.87 3.38 -7.40
CA ILE A 129 -25.26 2.08 -7.66
C ILE A 129 -26.10 1.02 -6.96
N THR A 130 -26.58 0.04 -7.71
CA THR A 130 -27.35 -1.09 -7.17
C THR A 130 -26.77 -2.39 -7.70
N GLN A 131 -26.94 -3.49 -6.97
CA GLN A 131 -26.41 -4.77 -7.41
C GLN A 131 -27.01 -5.19 -8.77
N ASN A 132 -28.33 -4.98 -8.98
CA ASN A 132 -28.98 -5.25 -10.26
C ASN A 132 -28.37 -4.46 -11.43
N LEU A 133 -27.95 -3.20 -11.19
CA LEU A 133 -27.29 -2.41 -12.21
C LEU A 133 -25.90 -2.98 -12.53
N ILE A 134 -25.10 -3.32 -11.51
CA ILE A 134 -23.78 -3.92 -11.69
C ILE A 134 -23.85 -5.30 -12.36
N ASP A 135 -24.86 -6.10 -12.03
CA ASP A 135 -25.13 -7.40 -12.66
C ASP A 135 -25.54 -7.28 -14.13
N GLY A 136 -26.15 -6.15 -14.51
CA GLY A 136 -26.55 -5.83 -15.88
C GLY A 136 -25.42 -5.28 -16.77
N ILE A 137 -24.32 -4.81 -16.17
CA ILE A 137 -23.11 -4.43 -16.91
C ILE A 137 -22.45 -5.72 -17.39
N SER A 138 -22.18 -5.82 -18.70
CA SER A 138 -21.67 -7.04 -19.35
C SER A 138 -20.53 -7.66 -18.55
N LYS A 139 -20.67 -8.97 -18.29
CA LYS A 139 -19.68 -9.80 -17.60
C LYS A 139 -18.62 -10.35 -18.57
N GLU A 140 -18.91 -10.31 -19.88
CA GLU A 140 -18.11 -10.94 -20.93
C GLU A 140 -17.19 -9.96 -21.68
N ASP A 141 -17.44 -8.66 -21.52
CA ASP A 141 -16.73 -7.61 -22.25
C ASP A 141 -15.28 -7.40 -21.76
N ASP A 142 -14.45 -6.86 -22.65
CA ASP A 142 -13.09 -6.42 -22.31
C ASP A 142 -13.13 -5.10 -21.53
N THR A 143 -12.88 -5.16 -20.21
CA THR A 143 -12.60 -4.00 -19.32
C THR A 143 -13.72 -2.95 -19.27
N GLN A 144 -14.52 -2.98 -18.19
CA GLN A 144 -15.57 -2.00 -17.93
C GLN A 144 -15.07 -0.90 -16.98
N LEU A 145 -15.29 0.37 -17.34
CA LEU A 145 -14.91 1.50 -16.50
C LEU A 145 -16.15 2.11 -15.85
N LEU A 146 -16.16 2.18 -14.52
CA LEU A 146 -17.25 2.77 -13.73
C LEU A 146 -16.75 4.10 -13.16
N TRP A 147 -17.25 5.20 -13.70
CA TRP A 147 -16.84 6.56 -13.33
C TRP A 147 -17.86 7.18 -12.38
N PHE A 148 -17.38 7.59 -11.20
CA PHE A 148 -18.20 8.20 -10.16
C PHE A 148 -17.82 9.67 -10.00
N ALA A 149 -18.78 10.55 -10.27
CA ALA A 149 -18.66 11.98 -10.04
C ALA A 149 -18.50 12.29 -8.54
N THR A 150 -17.95 13.46 -8.23
CA THR A 150 -17.88 13.98 -6.86
C THR A 150 -19.23 13.92 -6.16
N GLY A 151 -19.23 13.35 -4.96
CA GLY A 151 -20.37 13.39 -4.04
C GLY A 151 -20.40 12.19 -3.11
N PHE A 152 -21.54 11.93 -2.51
CA PHE A 152 -21.72 10.86 -1.53
C PHE A 152 -22.58 9.72 -2.10
N TYR A 153 -22.10 8.49 -1.96
CA TYR A 153 -22.74 7.27 -2.42
C TYR A 153 -22.93 6.33 -1.24
N GLU A 154 -24.17 6.21 -0.79
CA GLU A 154 -24.55 5.17 0.16
C GLU A 154 -24.74 3.86 -0.60
N LEU A 155 -23.98 2.83 -0.21
CA LEU A 155 -24.11 1.51 -0.83
C LEU A 155 -25.37 0.80 -0.35
N PRO A 156 -26.00 -0.03 -1.20
CA PRO A 156 -27.21 -0.74 -0.83
C PRO A 156 -26.92 -1.78 0.26
N VAL A 157 -27.92 -2.03 1.09
CA VAL A 157 -27.93 -3.16 2.00
C VAL A 157 -28.27 -4.42 1.22
N ILE A 158 -27.43 -5.45 1.29
CA ILE A 158 -27.73 -6.75 0.68
C ILE A 158 -28.59 -7.57 1.64
N GLN A 159 -29.81 -7.90 1.23
CA GLN A 159 -30.70 -8.76 2.01
C GLN A 159 -30.12 -10.18 2.10
N GLY A 160 -30.10 -10.75 3.30
CA GLY A 160 -29.57 -12.11 3.55
C GLY A 160 -28.11 -12.14 4.02
N GLN A 161 -27.39 -11.03 3.97
CA GLN A 161 -26.08 -10.90 4.61
C GLN A 161 -26.21 -10.64 6.12
N PHE A 162 -25.22 -11.10 6.88
CA PHE A 162 -25.13 -10.83 8.32
C PHE A 162 -25.13 -9.31 8.57
N ASN A 163 -25.85 -8.86 9.60
CA ASN A 163 -25.93 -7.46 10.02
C ASN A 163 -26.34 -6.43 8.95
N GLN A 164 -27.06 -6.83 7.90
CA GLN A 164 -27.53 -5.88 6.86
C GLN A 164 -26.36 -5.11 6.22
N ALA A 165 -25.31 -5.84 5.85
CA ALA A 165 -24.08 -5.22 5.36
C ALA A 165 -24.32 -4.33 4.13
N LYS A 166 -23.72 -3.13 4.14
CA LYS A 166 -23.71 -2.21 2.99
C LYS A 166 -22.60 -2.63 2.04
N LEU A 167 -22.96 -3.21 0.91
CA LEU A 167 -22.02 -3.88 0.01
C LEU A 167 -22.46 -3.71 -1.44
N ILE A 168 -21.49 -3.57 -2.32
CA ILE A 168 -21.67 -3.79 -3.76
C ILE A 168 -20.61 -4.78 -4.25
N GLU A 169 -21.05 -5.77 -5.01
CA GLU A 169 -20.19 -6.81 -5.58
C GLU A 169 -19.99 -6.55 -7.07
N PHE A 170 -18.74 -6.37 -7.47
CA PHE A 170 -18.29 -6.21 -8.83
C PHE A 170 -17.79 -7.54 -9.41
N TYR A 171 -17.94 -7.66 -10.73
CA TYR A 171 -17.31 -8.72 -11.51
C TYR A 171 -15.86 -8.35 -11.85
N SER A 172 -15.10 -9.33 -12.34
CA SER A 172 -13.73 -9.10 -12.81
C SER A 172 -13.72 -8.06 -13.93
N LYS A 173 -12.63 -7.28 -14.02
CA LYS A 173 -12.44 -6.22 -15.03
C LYS A 173 -13.45 -5.06 -14.95
N GLN A 174 -14.27 -4.97 -13.89
CA GLN A 174 -15.06 -3.77 -13.59
C GLN A 174 -14.23 -2.87 -12.68
N HIS A 175 -13.78 -1.74 -13.22
CA HIS A 175 -12.84 -0.85 -12.55
C HIS A 175 -13.53 0.43 -12.07
N VAL A 176 -13.17 0.91 -10.88
CA VAL A 176 -13.83 2.05 -10.24
C VAL A 176 -12.94 3.27 -10.27
N PHE A 177 -13.45 4.38 -10.81
CA PHE A 177 -12.73 5.65 -10.93
C PHE A 177 -13.51 6.81 -10.36
N GLY A 178 -12.87 7.60 -9.50
CA GLY A 178 -13.40 8.88 -9.04
C GLY A 178 -13.08 10.03 -10.00
N ARG A 179 -14.11 10.81 -10.33
CA ARG A 179 -14.04 11.96 -11.23
C ARG A 179 -14.69 13.19 -10.61
N THR A 180 -14.35 14.37 -11.11
CA THR A 180 -15.05 15.60 -10.74
C THR A 180 -16.52 15.52 -11.12
N SER A 181 -17.36 16.41 -10.59
CA SER A 181 -18.81 16.43 -10.87
C SER A 181 -19.17 16.54 -12.36
N ASP A 182 -18.25 17.07 -13.18
CA ASP A 182 -18.38 17.18 -14.63
C ASP A 182 -17.71 16.04 -15.40
N PHE A 183 -17.16 15.03 -14.71
CA PHE A 183 -16.39 13.90 -15.23
C PHE A 183 -15.09 14.22 -15.98
N ARG A 184 -14.74 15.51 -16.13
CA ARG A 184 -13.62 15.91 -16.97
C ARG A 184 -12.26 15.67 -16.32
N HIS A 185 -12.18 15.71 -15.00
CA HIS A 185 -10.94 15.55 -14.26
C HIS A 185 -10.99 14.33 -13.35
N LYS A 186 -9.81 13.80 -13.02
CA LYS A 186 -9.63 12.92 -11.87
C LYS A 186 -10.03 13.67 -10.60
N ALA A 187 -10.78 13.02 -9.73
CA ALA A 187 -11.16 13.62 -8.46
C ALA A 187 -9.99 13.55 -7.47
N LEU A 188 -9.60 14.68 -6.88
CA LEU A 188 -8.52 14.72 -5.89
C LEU A 188 -9.01 15.30 -4.57
N ASN A 189 -8.33 14.99 -3.47
CA ASN A 189 -8.61 15.53 -2.15
C ASN A 189 -10.10 15.35 -1.74
N LYS A 190 -10.80 16.45 -1.47
CA LYS A 190 -12.21 16.49 -1.07
C LYS A 190 -13.19 16.21 -2.20
N ASP A 191 -12.75 16.34 -3.46
CA ASP A 191 -13.60 16.13 -4.63
C ASP A 191 -13.77 14.65 -4.97
N ARG A 192 -12.95 13.78 -4.36
CA ARG A 192 -13.10 12.32 -4.48
C ARG A 192 -14.51 11.89 -4.07
N PRO A 193 -15.23 11.08 -4.88
CA PRO A 193 -16.49 10.48 -4.45
C PRO A 193 -16.28 9.69 -3.15
N LEU A 194 -17.24 9.79 -2.24
CA LEU A 194 -17.23 9.10 -0.96
C LEU A 194 -18.26 7.99 -0.96
N PHE A 195 -17.78 6.75 -0.82
CA PHE A 195 -18.60 5.57 -0.62
C PHE A 195 -18.77 5.28 0.88
N SER A 196 -19.98 4.89 1.27
CA SER A 196 -20.27 4.38 2.61
C SER A 196 -20.66 2.90 2.54
N GLY A 197 -19.74 2.03 3.00
CA GLY A 197 -19.84 0.57 2.91
C GLY A 197 -18.68 -0.06 2.14
N THR A 198 -18.80 -1.36 1.88
CA THR A 198 -17.74 -2.19 1.32
C THR A 198 -17.85 -2.32 -0.21
N LEU A 199 -16.72 -2.21 -0.91
CA LEU A 199 -16.60 -2.54 -2.33
C LEU A 199 -15.91 -3.89 -2.48
N SER A 200 -16.52 -4.84 -3.19
CA SER A 200 -16.01 -6.22 -3.28
C SER A 200 -15.90 -6.70 -4.73
N TRP A 201 -14.79 -7.35 -5.06
CA TRP A 201 -14.60 -8.08 -6.33
C TRP A 201 -14.55 -9.58 -6.05
N ASN A 202 -15.73 -10.16 -5.78
CA ASN A 202 -15.87 -11.54 -5.33
C ASN A 202 -16.87 -12.38 -6.16
N ALA A 203 -17.49 -11.83 -7.20
CA ALA A 203 -18.57 -12.50 -7.93
C ALA A 203 -18.08 -13.73 -8.75
N TYR A 204 -17.96 -14.89 -8.10
CA TYR A 204 -17.61 -16.30 -8.41
C TYR A 204 -17.10 -16.79 -9.80
N SER A 205 -16.99 -16.01 -10.87
CA SER A 205 -16.48 -16.49 -12.17
C SER A 205 -15.25 -15.73 -12.67
N GLY A 206 -14.11 -16.42 -12.80
CA GLY A 206 -12.95 -15.96 -13.58
C GLY A 206 -11.93 -15.07 -12.86
N HIS A 207 -11.92 -15.05 -11.52
CA HIS A 207 -11.10 -14.11 -10.73
C HIS A 207 -9.62 -14.47 -10.61
N GLU A 208 -9.23 -15.71 -10.90
CA GLU A 208 -7.83 -16.12 -10.84
C GLU A 208 -6.98 -15.34 -11.87
N GLY A 209 -6.33 -14.29 -11.39
CA GLY A 209 -5.40 -13.47 -12.17
C GLY A 209 -5.98 -12.18 -12.77
N SER A 210 -7.28 -11.89 -12.58
CA SER A 210 -7.83 -10.60 -13.00
C SER A 210 -7.29 -9.47 -12.12
N GLN A 211 -6.81 -8.39 -12.75
CA GLN A 211 -6.32 -7.19 -12.07
C GLN A 211 -7.47 -6.19 -11.98
N ASN A 212 -8.06 -6.03 -10.80
CA ASN A 212 -9.08 -5.01 -10.55
C ASN A 212 -8.41 -3.68 -10.19
N PHE A 213 -9.06 -2.57 -10.48
CA PHE A 213 -8.47 -1.24 -10.33
C PHE A 213 -9.45 -0.27 -9.67
N VAL A 214 -8.95 0.46 -8.69
CA VAL A 214 -9.69 1.46 -7.91
C VAL A 214 -8.83 2.71 -7.81
N GLU A 215 -9.35 3.85 -8.29
CA GLU A 215 -8.60 5.10 -8.28
C GLU A 215 -9.45 6.30 -7.90
N ASN A 216 -8.85 7.24 -7.16
CA ASN A 216 -9.43 8.56 -6.89
C ASN A 216 -10.74 8.56 -6.08
N ILE A 217 -10.96 7.56 -5.23
CA ILE A 217 -12.16 7.48 -4.40
C ILE A 217 -11.85 7.65 -2.91
N ARG A 218 -12.89 7.86 -2.12
CA ARG A 218 -12.87 7.71 -0.66
C ARG A 218 -13.84 6.61 -0.27
N VAL A 219 -13.45 5.75 0.65
CA VAL A 219 -14.34 4.74 1.23
C VAL A 219 -14.30 4.89 2.74
N ASN A 220 -15.47 5.06 3.34
CA ASN A 220 -15.64 5.10 4.77
C ASN A 220 -16.59 3.98 5.20
N THR A 221 -16.09 3.07 6.02
CA THR A 221 -16.89 1.98 6.56
C THR A 221 -16.73 1.95 8.07
N ASP A 222 -17.85 1.90 8.77
CA ASP A 222 -17.88 1.60 10.20
C ASP A 222 -17.74 0.08 10.38
N SER A 223 -18.31 -0.53 11.42
CA SER A 223 -18.34 -2.01 11.49
C SER A 223 -19.37 -2.58 10.52
N ASN A 224 -18.90 -3.32 9.52
CA ASN A 224 -19.71 -3.84 8.42
C ASN A 224 -19.16 -5.21 7.97
N TYR A 225 -19.47 -6.26 8.73
CA TYR A 225 -19.07 -7.62 8.40
C TYR A 225 -19.80 -8.11 7.14
N ILE A 226 -19.04 -8.47 6.12
CA ILE A 226 -19.52 -9.16 4.92
C ILE A 226 -19.15 -10.65 5.00
N GLU A 227 -20.02 -11.53 4.52
CA GLU A 227 -19.69 -12.94 4.37
C GLU A 227 -19.03 -13.19 3.01
N VAL A 228 -17.81 -13.70 3.02
CA VAL A 228 -17.05 -14.09 1.83
C VAL A 228 -16.51 -15.50 2.01
N GLU A 229 -16.87 -16.41 1.09
CA GLU A 229 -16.40 -17.82 1.10
C GLU A 229 -16.58 -18.51 2.47
N HIS A 230 -17.66 -18.20 3.19
CA HIS A 230 -17.98 -18.67 4.55
C HIS A 230 -17.15 -18.05 5.70
N PHE A 231 -16.41 -16.99 5.42
CA PHE A 231 -15.71 -16.18 6.42
C PHE A 231 -16.37 -14.81 6.56
N TYR A 232 -16.31 -14.23 7.75
CA TYR A 232 -16.77 -12.85 7.98
C TYR A 232 -15.58 -11.90 7.93
N VAL A 233 -15.63 -10.94 7.01
CA VAL A 233 -14.57 -9.94 6.81
C VAL A 233 -15.18 -8.56 7.05
N ASP A 234 -14.51 -7.70 7.82
CA ASP A 234 -14.94 -6.33 8.06
C ASP A 234 -13.98 -5.37 7.35
N THR A 235 -14.27 -5.05 6.08
CA THR A 235 -13.31 -4.34 5.20
C THR A 235 -13.92 -3.20 4.38
N ASN A 236 -13.08 -2.24 3.98
CA ASN A 236 -13.43 -1.24 2.95
C ASN A 236 -13.40 -1.85 1.54
N LEU A 237 -12.30 -2.53 1.20
CA LEU A 237 -12.09 -3.13 -0.12
C LEU A 237 -11.78 -4.63 0.02
N TYR A 238 -12.50 -5.47 -0.72
CA TYR A 238 -12.26 -6.91 -0.82
C TYR A 238 -12.01 -7.33 -2.26
N SER A 239 -11.07 -8.24 -2.52
CA SER A 239 -10.89 -8.89 -3.82
C SER A 239 -10.38 -10.31 -3.67
N ALA A 240 -11.04 -11.29 -4.27
CA ALA A 240 -10.51 -12.66 -4.34
C ALA A 240 -9.23 -12.76 -5.22
N GLY A 241 -9.00 -11.75 -6.07
CA GLY A 241 -7.90 -11.69 -7.03
C GLY A 241 -6.88 -10.60 -6.74
N HIS A 242 -6.42 -9.92 -7.79
CA HIS A 242 -5.48 -8.82 -7.67
C HIS A 242 -6.24 -7.49 -7.59
N LEU A 243 -5.74 -6.57 -6.76
CA LEU A 243 -6.32 -5.24 -6.61
C LEU A 243 -5.22 -4.17 -6.70
N MET A 244 -5.41 -3.21 -7.60
CA MET A 244 -4.58 -2.03 -7.70
C MET A 244 -5.35 -0.81 -7.21
N ILE A 245 -4.79 -0.11 -6.23
CA ILE A 245 -5.38 1.02 -5.54
C ILE A 245 -4.48 2.22 -5.75
N ARG A 246 -5.02 3.32 -6.27
CA ARG A 246 -4.24 4.54 -6.52
C ARG A 246 -4.97 5.79 -6.07
N ASP A 247 -4.25 6.71 -5.43
CA ASP A 247 -4.78 8.03 -5.04
C ASP A 247 -6.09 7.96 -4.23
N CYS A 248 -6.27 6.91 -3.43
CA CYS A 248 -7.48 6.67 -2.64
C CYS A 248 -7.34 7.11 -1.18
N VAL A 249 -8.47 7.34 -0.51
CA VAL A 249 -8.51 7.48 0.96
C VAL A 249 -9.46 6.45 1.55
N LEU A 250 -8.95 5.51 2.33
CA LEU A 250 -9.75 4.48 2.97
C LEU A 250 -9.76 4.74 4.48
N ASN A 251 -10.95 4.90 5.06
CA ASN A 251 -11.11 5.04 6.50
C ASN A 251 -11.99 3.91 7.01
N LYS A 252 -11.45 3.10 7.91
CA LYS A 252 -12.17 2.02 8.57
C LYS A 252 -12.24 2.32 10.06
N MET A 253 -13.44 2.33 10.64
CA MET A 253 -13.65 2.59 12.06
C MET A 253 -14.43 1.46 12.72
N GLY A 254 -14.03 1.07 13.93
CA GLY A 254 -14.73 0.10 14.77
C GLY A 254 -14.66 -1.35 14.25
N GLY A 255 -15.11 -2.30 15.08
CA GLY A 255 -15.08 -3.75 14.80
C GLY A 255 -13.86 -4.45 15.41
N SER A 256 -13.95 -5.78 15.58
CA SER A 256 -12.90 -6.59 16.19
C SER A 256 -11.86 -7.15 15.21
N ASN A 257 -12.07 -7.01 13.89
CA ASN A 257 -11.21 -7.48 12.79
C ASN A 257 -11.24 -6.48 11.62
N SER A 258 -10.81 -5.25 11.87
CA SER A 258 -11.10 -4.12 10.99
C SER A 258 -10.00 -3.92 9.95
N ASP A 259 -10.26 -4.39 8.73
CA ASP A 259 -9.31 -4.27 7.63
C ASP A 259 -9.66 -3.12 6.67
N ASN A 260 -8.66 -2.48 6.08
CA ASN A 260 -8.94 -1.55 4.97
C ASN A 260 -8.98 -2.29 3.63
N VAL A 261 -8.05 -3.22 3.43
CA VAL A 261 -7.90 -3.96 2.17
C VAL A 261 -7.60 -5.42 2.46
N VAL A 262 -8.41 -6.31 1.89
CA VAL A 262 -8.16 -7.76 1.87
C VAL A 262 -8.14 -8.23 0.43
N ALA A 263 -7.01 -8.78 -0.02
CA ALA A 263 -6.87 -9.31 -1.38
C ALA A 263 -5.84 -10.42 -1.50
N LYS A 264 -5.87 -11.22 -2.58
CA LYS A 264 -4.77 -12.17 -2.84
C LYS A 264 -3.46 -11.42 -3.16
N LYS A 265 -3.54 -10.38 -3.98
CA LYS A 265 -2.41 -9.51 -4.32
C LYS A 265 -2.86 -8.06 -4.35
N VAL A 266 -2.05 -7.17 -3.82
CA VAL A 266 -2.36 -5.74 -3.78
C VAL A 266 -1.18 -4.88 -4.21
N PHE A 267 -1.50 -3.88 -5.03
CA PHE A 267 -0.59 -2.79 -5.41
C PHE A 267 -1.22 -1.48 -4.95
N ILE A 268 -0.55 -0.73 -4.07
CA ILE A 268 -1.08 0.53 -3.53
C ILE A 268 -0.13 1.68 -3.82
N GLU A 269 -0.64 2.72 -4.46
CA GLU A 269 0.12 3.91 -4.83
C GLU A 269 -0.55 5.17 -4.28
N TYR A 270 0.25 6.03 -3.65
CA TYR A 270 -0.14 7.40 -3.28
C TYR A 270 -1.47 7.51 -2.51
N SER A 271 -1.76 6.52 -1.67
CA SER A 271 -3.03 6.42 -0.96
C SER A 271 -2.87 6.68 0.54
N ASP A 272 -3.98 7.02 1.18
CA ASP A 272 -4.09 7.23 2.62
C ASP A 272 -5.05 6.19 3.21
N LEU A 273 -4.52 5.25 3.99
CA LEU A 273 -5.32 4.21 4.64
C LEU A 273 -5.27 4.45 6.15
N ASN A 274 -6.42 4.65 6.77
CA ASN A 274 -6.58 4.82 8.21
C ASN A 274 -7.53 3.74 8.72
N ALA A 275 -7.06 2.90 9.64
CA ALA A 275 -7.88 1.89 10.28
C ALA A 275 -7.85 2.10 11.80
N GLU A 276 -9.02 1.97 12.42
CA GLU A 276 -9.21 1.91 13.87
C GLU A 276 -10.06 0.69 14.19
N GLY A 277 -9.49 -0.27 14.92
CA GLY A 277 -10.14 -1.54 15.26
C GLY A 277 -10.01 -1.88 16.74
N GLU A 278 -11.07 -2.40 17.35
CA GLU A 278 -11.16 -2.65 18.79
C GLU A 278 -10.22 -3.75 19.29
N PHE A 279 -9.95 -4.76 18.45
CA PHE A 279 -9.19 -5.94 18.87
C PHE A 279 -8.06 -6.28 17.90
N GLN A 280 -8.36 -6.94 16.79
CA GLN A 280 -7.42 -7.32 15.74
C GLN A 280 -7.78 -6.61 14.43
N GLY A 281 -6.85 -6.65 13.48
CA GLY A 281 -7.04 -6.10 12.14
C GLY A 281 -5.74 -5.62 11.53
N ALA A 282 -5.81 -5.28 10.25
CA ALA A 282 -4.72 -4.79 9.44
C ALA A 282 -5.16 -3.64 8.53
N ASN A 283 -4.30 -2.68 8.21
CA ASN A 283 -4.63 -1.82 7.06
C ASN A 283 -4.70 -2.66 5.76
N ILE A 284 -3.81 -3.65 5.63
CA ILE A 284 -3.68 -4.46 4.43
C ILE A 284 -3.41 -5.91 4.84
N GLU A 285 -4.23 -6.84 4.34
CA GLU A 285 -3.99 -8.28 4.38
C GLU A 285 -3.95 -8.84 2.95
N ALA A 286 -2.80 -9.38 2.54
CA ALA A 286 -2.63 -10.01 1.24
C ALA A 286 -1.40 -10.93 1.12
N ASN A 287 -1.34 -11.78 0.10
CA ASN A 287 -0.17 -12.64 -0.08
C ASN A 287 1.02 -11.90 -0.69
N GLU A 288 0.74 -11.10 -1.73
CA GLU A 288 1.74 -10.26 -2.39
C GLU A 288 1.35 -8.80 -2.26
N ILE A 289 2.29 -7.97 -1.80
CA ILE A 289 2.05 -6.57 -1.46
C ILE A 289 3.14 -5.70 -2.08
N ASP A 290 2.73 -4.71 -2.87
CA ASP A 290 3.59 -3.65 -3.38
C ASP A 290 2.99 -2.29 -3.00
N ILE A 291 3.73 -1.49 -2.24
CA ILE A 291 3.28 -0.21 -1.72
C ILE A 291 4.29 0.88 -2.08
N THR A 292 3.80 1.95 -2.71
CA THR A 292 4.60 3.12 -3.09
C THR A 292 3.93 4.42 -2.65
N GLY A 293 4.68 5.29 -1.98
CA GLY A 293 4.22 6.66 -1.67
C GLY A 293 2.98 6.73 -0.77
N THR A 294 2.69 5.67 -0.02
CA THR A 294 1.41 5.50 0.70
C THR A 294 1.59 5.75 2.19
N ARG A 295 0.54 6.26 2.83
CA ARG A 295 0.50 6.45 4.29
C ARG A 295 -0.50 5.49 4.92
N LEU A 296 -0.03 4.65 5.83
CA LEU A 296 -0.84 3.74 6.63
C LEU A 296 -0.86 4.22 8.07
N LYS A 297 -2.05 4.34 8.65
CA LYS A 297 -2.24 4.62 10.08
C LYS A 297 -3.16 3.56 10.66
N MET A 298 -2.72 2.90 11.71
CA MET A 298 -3.51 1.90 12.43
C MET A 298 -3.58 2.28 13.91
N LYS A 299 -4.77 2.18 14.50
CA LYS A 299 -5.00 2.26 15.94
C LYS A 299 -5.78 1.03 16.38
N SER A 300 -5.18 0.19 17.22
CA SER A 300 -5.82 -1.07 17.63
C SER A 300 -5.14 -1.72 18.83
N LEU A 301 -5.87 -2.59 19.52
CA LEU A 301 -5.36 -3.36 20.66
C LEU A 301 -4.26 -4.36 20.25
N LEU A 302 -4.48 -5.11 19.16
CA LEU A 302 -3.63 -6.21 18.64
C LEU A 302 -3.43 -6.08 17.12
N GLY A 303 -3.35 -4.86 16.60
CA GLY A 303 -3.38 -4.59 15.16
C GLY A 303 -2.02 -4.67 14.45
N SER A 304 -2.10 -4.74 13.13
CA SER A 304 -0.97 -4.55 12.23
C SER A 304 -1.24 -3.46 11.19
N ASN A 305 -0.22 -2.87 10.57
CA ASN A 305 -0.46 -2.12 9.33
C ASN A 305 -0.52 -3.07 8.14
N ILE A 306 0.40 -4.03 8.10
CA ILE A 306 0.53 -4.98 7.00
C ILE A 306 0.58 -6.39 7.57
N VAL A 307 -0.26 -7.27 7.03
CA VAL A 307 -0.17 -8.73 7.18
C VAL A 307 0.08 -9.31 5.80
N SER A 308 1.23 -9.97 5.62
CA SER A 308 1.60 -10.60 4.36
C SER A 308 1.82 -12.10 4.53
N GLU A 309 1.14 -12.92 3.73
CA GLU A 309 1.19 -14.38 3.84
C GLU A 309 1.57 -15.07 2.52
N ASN A 310 2.64 -15.87 2.50
CA ASN A 310 3.01 -16.69 1.34
C ASN A 310 3.25 -15.89 0.04
N GLY A 311 4.13 -14.88 0.08
CA GLY A 311 4.48 -14.14 -1.13
C GLY A 311 5.65 -13.17 -0.99
N SER A 312 5.51 -12.01 -1.62
CA SER A 312 6.54 -10.96 -1.62
C SER A 312 5.98 -9.64 -1.08
N LEU A 313 6.83 -8.90 -0.36
CA LEU A 313 6.50 -7.59 0.19
C LEU A 313 7.49 -6.55 -0.33
N PHE A 314 6.97 -5.51 -0.99
CA PHE A 314 7.72 -4.34 -1.39
C PHE A 314 7.08 -3.09 -0.80
N VAL A 315 7.86 -2.30 -0.06
CA VAL A 315 7.41 -1.03 0.52
C VAL A 315 8.42 0.05 0.15
N TYR A 316 7.96 1.09 -0.53
CA TYR A 316 8.81 2.18 -1.02
C TYR A 316 8.26 3.54 -0.67
N ASN A 317 9.12 4.42 -0.15
CA ASN A 317 8.81 5.83 0.13
C ASN A 317 7.48 6.00 0.88
N SER A 318 7.22 5.11 1.84
CA SER A 318 5.92 5.02 2.52
C SER A 318 6.06 5.28 4.01
N VAL A 319 4.96 5.70 4.64
CA VAL A 319 4.91 6.01 6.07
C VAL A 319 3.88 5.09 6.73
N LEU A 320 4.35 4.27 7.66
CA LEU A 320 3.53 3.34 8.43
C LEU A 320 3.54 3.79 9.88
N SER A 321 2.37 4.01 10.46
CA SER A 321 2.21 4.37 11.86
C SER A 321 1.21 3.46 12.54
N LEU A 322 1.64 2.81 13.62
CA LEU A 322 0.80 1.98 14.47
C LEU A 322 0.77 2.58 15.87
N GLN A 323 -0.44 2.90 16.33
CA GLN A 323 -0.73 3.21 17.72
C GLN A 323 -1.38 1.97 18.34
N ALA A 324 -0.57 1.19 19.05
CA ALA A 324 -1.04 0.01 19.76
C ALA A 324 -1.70 0.48 21.07
N GLU A 325 -3.03 0.36 21.15
CA GLU A 325 -3.77 0.63 22.39
C GLU A 325 -3.51 -0.47 23.42
N GLY A 326 -3.20 -1.66 22.92
CA GLY A 326 -2.73 -2.78 23.71
C GLY A 326 -1.22 -2.89 23.70
N CYS A 327 -0.72 -3.86 24.45
CA CYS A 327 0.72 -4.11 24.53
C CYS A 327 1.21 -5.05 23.46
N GLN A 328 0.41 -5.29 22.43
CA GLN A 328 0.76 -6.16 21.33
C GLN A 328 0.43 -5.42 20.04
N GLY A 329 1.38 -5.38 19.12
CA GLY A 329 1.19 -4.65 17.88
C GLY A 329 2.42 -4.76 17.02
N THR A 330 2.20 -5.03 15.74
CA THR A 330 3.27 -5.25 14.79
C THR A 330 3.02 -4.39 13.56
N ALA A 331 3.90 -3.45 13.21
CA ALA A 331 3.63 -2.64 12.01
C ALA A 331 3.60 -3.51 10.73
N ILE A 332 4.54 -4.43 10.57
CA ILE A 332 4.57 -5.37 9.44
C ILE A 332 4.72 -6.80 9.96
N ASN A 333 3.70 -7.62 9.78
CA ASN A 333 3.70 -9.04 10.10
C ASN A 333 3.82 -9.86 8.81
N MET A 334 4.89 -10.64 8.71
CA MET A 334 5.24 -11.47 7.56
C MET A 334 5.17 -12.94 7.94
N LYS A 335 4.41 -13.73 7.18
CA LYS A 335 4.30 -15.19 7.38
C LYS A 335 4.68 -15.90 6.09
N ARG A 336 5.67 -16.81 6.17
CA ARG A 336 6.11 -17.66 5.04
C ARG A 336 6.46 -16.86 3.77
N MET A 337 7.24 -15.79 3.91
CA MET A 337 7.57 -14.92 2.77
C MET A 337 8.67 -15.52 1.90
N ASP A 338 8.66 -15.24 0.60
CA ASP A 338 9.80 -15.51 -0.26
C ASP A 338 10.84 -14.38 -0.14
N TYR A 339 10.36 -13.13 -0.08
CA TYR A 339 11.20 -11.94 -0.12
C TYR A 339 10.48 -10.72 0.46
N ALA A 340 11.22 -9.88 1.19
CA ALA A 340 10.75 -8.58 1.64
C ALA A 340 11.78 -7.48 1.36
N SER A 341 11.33 -6.33 0.86
CA SER A 341 12.16 -5.16 0.57
C SER A 341 11.47 -3.88 1.00
N ILE A 342 12.08 -3.17 1.95
CA ILE A 342 11.54 -1.92 2.51
C ILE A 342 12.57 -0.81 2.30
N VAL A 343 12.20 0.17 1.48
CA VAL A 343 13.14 1.15 0.92
C VAL A 343 12.63 2.58 1.15
N TYR A 344 13.49 3.45 1.68
CA TYR A 344 13.21 4.86 1.99
C TYR A 344 11.89 5.08 2.75
N SER A 345 11.53 4.13 3.61
CA SER A 345 10.24 4.14 4.30
C SER A 345 10.41 4.41 5.79
N LYS A 346 9.37 4.99 6.40
CA LYS A 346 9.33 5.27 7.83
C LYS A 346 8.28 4.41 8.50
N ILE A 347 8.71 3.62 9.48
CA ILE A 347 7.85 2.75 10.28
C ILE A 347 7.89 3.26 11.72
N SER A 348 6.73 3.52 12.30
CA SER A 348 6.59 3.95 13.69
C SER A 348 5.56 3.07 14.42
N VAL A 349 5.95 2.55 15.58
CA VAL A 349 5.07 1.76 16.46
C VAL A 349 5.15 2.37 17.85
N ASN A 350 4.02 2.81 18.38
CA ASN A 350 3.93 3.39 19.71
C ASN A 350 2.83 2.68 20.50
N ALA A 351 3.14 2.23 21.71
CA ALA A 351 2.09 1.84 22.65
C ALA A 351 1.50 3.06 23.37
N GLU A 352 0.22 2.99 23.69
CA GLU A 352 -0.42 3.90 24.64
C GLU A 352 0.05 3.65 26.08
N ASP A 353 -0.21 4.62 26.95
CA ASP A 353 0.42 4.78 28.27
C ASP A 353 0.11 3.67 29.29
N GLU A 354 -0.79 2.72 29.04
CA GLU A 354 -1.29 1.78 30.05
C GLU A 354 -1.02 0.31 29.73
N CYS A 355 0.27 -0.03 29.58
CA CYS A 355 0.64 -1.40 29.27
C CYS A 355 0.94 -2.29 30.50
N PRO A 356 0.15 -3.34 30.80
CA PRO A 356 0.57 -4.35 31.76
C PRO A 356 1.87 -5.05 31.30
N ARG A 357 2.72 -5.42 32.27
CA ARG A 357 4.04 -6.03 32.02
C ARG A 357 3.92 -7.26 31.09
N GLY A 358 4.75 -7.32 30.05
CA GLY A 358 4.92 -8.53 29.22
C GLY A 358 4.42 -8.45 27.77
N GLY A 359 3.86 -7.33 27.33
CA GLY A 359 3.52 -7.14 25.92
C GLY A 359 4.74 -7.03 24.99
N ILE A 360 4.50 -7.25 23.69
CA ILE A 360 5.48 -7.25 22.61
C ILE A 360 5.03 -6.26 21.53
N LEU A 361 5.80 -5.20 21.32
CA LEU A 361 5.65 -4.32 20.16
C LEU A 361 6.77 -4.61 19.17
N SER A 362 6.40 -4.75 17.90
CA SER A 362 7.35 -5.08 16.83
C SER A 362 7.23 -4.11 15.67
N GLY A 363 8.36 -3.60 15.17
CA GLY A 363 8.39 -2.88 13.91
C GLY A 363 8.10 -3.83 12.75
N ILE A 364 8.93 -4.86 12.62
CA ILE A 364 8.77 -5.94 11.65
C ILE A 364 8.87 -7.27 12.40
N GLU A 365 7.89 -8.13 12.17
CA GLU A 365 7.87 -9.49 12.68
C GLU A 365 7.78 -10.47 11.52
N GLU A 366 8.66 -11.46 11.52
CA GLU A 366 8.64 -12.56 10.58
C GLU A 366 8.34 -13.84 11.35
N THR A 367 7.15 -14.40 11.15
CA THR A 367 6.80 -15.71 11.71
C THR A 367 7.53 -16.78 10.92
N VAL A 368 8.54 -17.38 11.55
CA VAL A 368 9.49 -18.28 10.91
C VAL A 368 8.82 -19.60 10.52
N ASP A 369 8.72 -19.82 9.21
CA ASP A 369 8.74 -21.14 8.60
C ASP A 369 10.04 -21.20 7.77
N TYR A 370 10.65 -22.37 7.58
CA TYR A 370 12.03 -22.56 7.07
C TYR A 370 12.31 -22.03 5.65
N LYS A 371 11.37 -21.31 5.02
CA LYS A 371 11.39 -20.89 3.62
C LYS A 371 11.78 -19.43 3.38
N THR A 372 11.71 -18.54 4.37
CA THR A 372 12.03 -17.13 4.09
C THR A 372 13.50 -16.92 3.77
N LYS A 373 13.76 -16.29 2.61
CA LYS A 373 15.12 -16.21 2.05
C LYS A 373 15.89 -14.98 2.55
N ALA A 374 15.28 -13.80 2.59
CA ALA A 374 15.90 -12.58 3.11
C ALA A 374 14.92 -11.40 3.21
N THR A 375 15.14 -10.53 4.22
CA THR A 375 14.53 -9.19 4.33
C THR A 375 15.59 -8.12 4.05
N ARG A 376 15.31 -7.20 3.14
CA ARG A 376 16.21 -6.07 2.79
C ARG A 376 15.60 -4.74 3.24
N LEU A 377 16.37 -3.98 4.01
CA LEU A 377 16.05 -2.61 4.40
C LEU A 377 17.07 -1.66 3.74
N THR A 378 16.59 -0.60 3.08
CA THR A 378 17.47 0.38 2.42
C THR A 378 17.00 1.81 2.67
N GLY A 379 17.81 2.64 3.34
CA GLY A 379 17.47 4.04 3.62
C GLY A 379 16.22 4.23 4.48
N SER A 380 15.78 3.20 5.20
CA SER A 380 14.52 3.19 5.95
C SER A 380 14.74 3.53 7.43
N GLU A 381 13.71 4.05 8.09
CA GLU A 381 13.68 4.34 9.52
C GLU A 381 12.64 3.45 10.20
N ILE A 382 13.03 2.71 11.25
CA ILE A 382 12.10 1.95 12.09
C ILE A 382 12.21 2.47 13.52
N ALA A 383 11.11 2.99 14.06
CA ALA A 383 11.03 3.51 15.41
C ALA A 383 9.96 2.75 16.21
N VAL A 384 10.37 2.09 17.29
CA VAL A 384 9.45 1.37 18.19
C VAL A 384 9.59 1.94 19.60
N SER A 385 8.48 2.42 20.15
CA SER A 385 8.42 3.02 21.48
C SER A 385 7.38 2.32 22.35
N SER A 386 7.82 1.78 23.48
CA SER A 386 6.95 1.23 24.51
C SER A 386 7.27 1.83 25.88
N LYS A 387 6.24 2.14 26.67
CA LYS A 387 6.47 2.59 28.04
C LYS A 387 6.63 1.42 29.01
N TYR A 388 5.90 0.32 28.82
CA TYR A 388 5.85 -0.78 29.80
C TYR A 388 5.92 -2.18 29.17
N GLY A 389 6.08 -2.28 27.85
CA GLY A 389 6.25 -3.54 27.14
C GLY A 389 7.65 -3.70 26.57
N ASN A 390 7.94 -4.90 26.07
CA ASN A 390 9.12 -5.13 25.25
C ASN A 390 8.94 -4.44 23.90
N ALA A 391 10.00 -3.81 23.40
CA ALA A 391 10.01 -3.14 22.12
C ALA A 391 11.09 -3.76 21.23
N TYR A 392 10.68 -4.23 20.06
CA TYR A 392 11.54 -4.89 19.07
C TYR A 392 11.46 -4.15 17.75
N ALA A 393 12.58 -3.73 17.17
CA ALA A 393 12.55 -3.23 15.80
C ALA A 393 12.33 -4.38 14.80
N LEU A 394 13.01 -5.52 15.01
CA LEU A 394 13.01 -6.69 14.12
C LEU A 394 12.85 -7.99 14.93
N VAL A 395 11.99 -8.89 14.49
CA VAL A 395 11.77 -10.22 15.10
C VAL A 395 11.76 -11.31 14.01
N GLY A 396 12.51 -12.41 14.19
CA GLY A 396 12.26 -13.66 13.46
C GLY A 396 12.97 -13.87 12.11
N SER A 397 13.60 -12.88 11.50
CA SER A 397 14.10 -13.04 10.11
C SER A 397 15.38 -13.86 9.99
N LYS A 398 15.39 -14.91 9.15
CA LYS A 398 16.59 -15.73 8.89
C LYS A 398 17.81 -14.90 8.46
N ALA A 399 17.63 -13.99 7.50
CA ALA A 399 18.67 -13.10 7.03
C ALA A 399 18.13 -11.68 6.81
N ILE A 400 18.85 -10.68 7.32
CA ILE A 400 18.51 -9.27 7.20
C ILE A 400 19.67 -8.52 6.54
N GLN A 401 19.36 -7.76 5.49
CA GLN A 401 20.30 -6.85 4.85
C GLN A 401 19.94 -5.40 5.18
N LEU A 402 20.87 -4.64 5.73
CA LEU A 402 20.72 -3.23 6.10
C LEU A 402 21.63 -2.36 5.24
N ASP A 403 21.07 -1.41 4.52
CA ASP A 403 21.81 -0.43 3.70
C ASP A 403 21.33 0.98 4.06
N GLY A 404 22.18 1.80 4.70
CA GLY A 404 21.79 3.16 5.12
C GLY A 404 20.54 3.22 6.01
N THR A 405 20.24 2.15 6.76
CA THR A 405 18.99 2.01 7.52
C THR A 405 19.18 2.45 8.96
N ALA A 406 18.17 3.08 9.55
CA ALA A 406 18.18 3.51 10.94
C ALA A 406 17.13 2.77 11.78
N LEU A 407 17.57 2.16 12.88
CA LEU A 407 16.72 1.44 13.83
C LEU A 407 16.74 2.17 15.18
N PHE A 408 15.57 2.59 15.65
CA PHE A 408 15.38 3.29 16.91
C PHE A 408 14.44 2.50 17.81
N VAL A 409 14.92 2.10 18.98
CA VAL A 409 14.10 1.41 19.98
C VAL A 409 14.11 2.21 21.26
N LYS A 410 12.92 2.53 21.78
CA LYS A 410 12.75 3.18 23.07
C LYS A 410 11.86 2.32 23.95
N SER A 411 12.35 1.87 25.10
CA SER A 411 11.54 1.13 26.07
C SER A 411 11.87 1.57 27.50
N LEU A 412 10.93 1.53 28.46
CA LEU A 412 11.31 1.54 29.88
C LEU A 412 11.62 0.14 30.44
N GLN A 413 11.39 -0.91 29.64
CA GLN A 413 11.79 -2.29 29.93
C GLN A 413 12.89 -2.70 28.93
N SER A 414 12.81 -3.89 28.35
CA SER A 414 13.78 -4.36 27.37
C SER A 414 13.53 -3.71 26.01
N GLY A 415 14.52 -2.96 25.53
CA GLY A 415 14.61 -2.54 24.13
C GLY A 415 15.60 -3.44 23.40
N VAL A 416 15.17 -4.07 22.31
CA VAL A 416 16.03 -4.96 21.52
C VAL A 416 15.91 -4.61 20.04
N ALA A 417 17.03 -4.39 19.36
CA ALA A 417 17.01 -4.03 17.94
C ALA A 417 16.61 -5.23 17.06
N ALA A 418 17.16 -6.42 17.34
CA ALA A 418 16.76 -7.66 16.67
C ALA A 418 16.76 -8.86 17.61
N THR A 419 15.73 -9.70 17.54
CA THR A 419 15.58 -10.88 18.39
C THR A 419 15.06 -12.10 17.62
N ASN A 420 15.28 -13.29 18.19
CA ASN A 420 14.76 -14.60 17.78
C ASN A 420 15.08 -15.00 16.32
N TYR A 421 15.89 -16.06 16.15
CA TYR A 421 16.15 -16.71 14.86
C TYR A 421 16.80 -15.85 13.75
N VAL A 422 17.33 -14.68 14.08
CA VAL A 422 18.17 -13.95 13.14
C VAL A 422 19.51 -14.65 12.97
N GLU A 423 19.65 -15.41 11.89
CA GLU A 423 20.88 -16.15 11.58
C GLU A 423 21.96 -15.24 10.99
N ARG A 424 21.58 -14.13 10.34
CA ARG A 424 22.54 -13.25 9.68
C ARG A 424 22.03 -11.82 9.54
N ILE A 425 22.86 -10.86 9.92
CA ILE A 425 22.65 -9.43 9.64
C ILE A 425 23.84 -8.94 8.80
N VAL A 426 23.55 -8.36 7.65
CA VAL A 426 24.56 -7.86 6.71
C VAL A 426 24.38 -6.37 6.51
N PHE A 427 25.39 -5.58 6.84
CA PHE A 427 25.44 -4.15 6.52
C PHE A 427 26.02 -3.97 5.11
N VAL A 428 25.48 -3.07 4.30
CA VAL A 428 25.87 -2.93 2.89
C VAL A 428 25.90 -1.46 2.47
N ASN A 429 26.90 -1.09 1.64
CA ASN A 429 27.09 0.19 0.92
C ASN A 429 27.21 1.48 1.76
N ASN A 430 26.36 1.68 2.77
CA ASN A 430 26.24 2.92 3.54
C ASN A 430 26.16 2.64 5.05
N PRO A 431 26.62 3.58 5.89
CA PRO A 431 26.52 3.43 7.34
C PRO A 431 25.06 3.28 7.75
N SER A 432 24.74 2.18 8.41
CA SER A 432 23.46 1.96 9.08
C SER A 432 23.61 2.31 10.56
N TYR A 433 22.51 2.76 11.17
CA TYR A 433 22.49 3.28 12.52
C TYR A 433 21.56 2.45 13.39
N LEU A 434 22.05 1.96 14.54
CA LEU A 434 21.23 1.31 15.56
C LEU A 434 21.30 2.12 16.85
N SER A 435 20.14 2.49 17.38
CA SER A 435 20.02 3.31 18.58
C SER A 435 18.98 2.72 19.51
N ILE A 436 19.39 2.34 20.71
CA ILE A 436 18.49 1.89 21.78
C ILE A 436 18.51 2.90 22.92
N ILE A 437 17.34 3.29 23.42
CA ILE A 437 17.18 4.13 24.60
C ILE A 437 16.30 3.36 25.58
N SER A 438 16.91 2.81 26.64
CA SER A 438 16.17 2.15 27.72
C SER A 438 16.91 2.25 29.07
N PRO A 439 16.18 2.50 30.17
CA PRO A 439 16.75 2.53 31.52
C PRO A 439 17.13 1.14 32.05
N GLU A 440 16.68 0.06 31.40
CA GLU A 440 16.97 -1.34 31.74
C GLU A 440 18.08 -1.91 30.83
N PRO A 441 18.70 -3.06 31.21
CA PRO A 441 19.70 -3.72 30.37
C PRO A 441 19.17 -3.94 28.96
N SER A 442 19.85 -3.34 27.98
CA SER A 442 19.48 -3.36 26.58
C SER A 442 20.55 -4.05 25.78
N ILE A 443 20.13 -5.00 24.93
CA ILE A 443 21.02 -5.71 24.03
C ILE A 443 20.59 -5.43 22.60
N PHE A 444 21.55 -5.23 21.69
CA PHE A 444 21.22 -5.07 20.28
C PHE A 444 20.65 -6.36 19.68
N PHE A 445 21.17 -7.50 20.14
CA PHE A 445 20.96 -8.81 19.53
C PHE A 445 20.67 -9.85 20.61
N GLN A 446 19.46 -10.42 20.60
CA GLN A 446 19.05 -11.47 21.53
C GLN A 446 18.84 -12.80 20.80
N ASN A 447 19.49 -13.87 21.25
CA ASN A 447 19.33 -15.23 20.71
C ASN A 447 19.59 -15.35 19.18
N SER A 448 20.45 -14.48 18.64
CA SER A 448 20.82 -14.47 17.22
C SER A 448 22.27 -14.92 17.06
N ASN A 449 22.53 -15.84 16.13
CA ASN A 449 23.89 -16.14 15.66
C ASN A 449 24.33 -15.01 14.72
N ALA A 450 24.58 -13.82 15.23
CA ALA A 450 24.89 -12.67 14.38
C ALA A 450 26.26 -12.87 13.69
N VAL A 451 26.26 -13.39 12.46
CA VAL A 451 27.45 -13.37 11.60
C VAL A 451 27.56 -11.97 10.98
N LEU A 452 28.31 -11.08 11.64
CA LEU A 452 28.69 -9.77 11.13
C LEU A 452 29.67 -9.95 9.98
N ASN A 453 29.17 -9.89 8.74
CA ASN A 453 30.05 -9.94 7.58
C ASN A 453 30.69 -8.56 7.41
N HIS A 454 32.01 -8.50 7.61
CA HIS A 454 32.85 -7.31 7.43
C HIS A 454 32.54 -6.60 6.11
N SER A 455 31.92 -5.42 6.19
CA SER A 455 31.81 -4.49 5.07
C SER A 455 32.13 -3.08 5.54
N ILE A 456 32.91 -2.39 4.73
CA ILE A 456 33.18 -0.97 4.84
C ILE A 456 32.02 -0.26 4.12
N PRO A 457 31.37 0.76 4.71
CA PRO A 457 31.70 1.43 5.98
C PRO A 457 31.10 0.76 7.24
N PRO A 458 31.69 0.99 8.44
CA PRO A 458 31.21 0.39 9.69
C PRO A 458 29.81 0.89 10.07
N SER A 459 28.98 -0.04 10.54
CA SER A 459 27.69 0.27 11.17
C SER A 459 27.91 0.97 12.51
N LEU A 460 27.07 1.97 12.82
CA LEU A 460 27.18 2.77 14.04
C LEU A 460 26.07 2.41 15.04
N CYS A 461 26.46 2.06 16.27
CA CYS A 461 25.59 1.65 17.36
C CYS A 461 25.68 2.61 18.54
N ARG A 462 24.55 2.93 19.18
CA ARG A 462 24.51 3.66 20.47
C ARG A 462 23.44 3.12 21.42
N ILE A 463 23.73 3.14 22.72
CA ILE A 463 22.79 2.85 23.80
C ILE A 463 22.70 4.08 24.71
N ASN A 464 21.49 4.48 25.13
CA ASN A 464 21.25 5.52 26.14
C ASN A 464 21.91 6.88 25.88
N ASN A 465 21.83 7.36 24.63
CA ASN A 465 22.41 8.63 24.19
C ASN A 465 23.94 8.74 24.37
N ASN A 466 24.64 7.62 24.56
CA ASN A 466 26.10 7.59 24.50
C ASN A 466 26.60 7.89 23.08
N ASP A 467 27.90 8.14 22.96
CA ASP A 467 28.57 8.29 21.67
C ASP A 467 28.40 7.03 20.80
N PHE A 468 28.30 7.23 19.49
CA PHE A 468 28.23 6.13 18.54
C PHE A 468 29.55 5.34 18.54
N LYS A 469 29.43 4.01 18.59
CA LYS A 469 30.53 3.04 18.48
C LYS A 469 30.31 2.12 17.28
N ASP A 470 31.35 1.43 16.85
CA ASP A 470 31.22 0.33 15.89
C ASP A 470 30.37 -0.80 16.51
N CYS A 471 29.48 -1.40 15.74
CA CYS A 471 28.58 -2.47 16.17
C CYS A 471 29.26 -3.85 16.29
N SER A 472 30.59 -3.92 16.30
CA SER A 472 31.34 -5.18 16.39
C SER A 472 31.07 -5.94 17.70
N LEU A 473 31.14 -7.27 17.63
CA LEU A 473 30.69 -8.24 18.64
C LEU A 473 31.20 -7.97 20.07
N ASP A 474 32.41 -7.41 20.24
CA ASP A 474 33.01 -7.16 21.54
C ASP A 474 32.33 -6.00 22.32
N GLY A 475 31.58 -5.13 21.64
CA GLY A 475 30.84 -4.03 22.25
C GLY A 475 29.33 -4.26 22.38
N ALA A 476 28.79 -5.31 21.74
CA ALA A 476 27.34 -5.55 21.62
C ALA A 476 26.77 -6.57 22.62
N LEU A 477 27.62 -7.30 23.34
CA LEU A 477 27.27 -8.37 24.29
C LEU A 477 27.46 -7.99 25.77
N ALA A 478 27.91 -6.76 26.08
CA ALA A 478 28.24 -6.31 27.44
C ALA A 478 27.12 -5.48 28.08
#